data_AF-A0A2G9GS29-F1
#
_entry.id   AF-A0A2G9GS29-F1
#
_cell.length_a   1.000
_cell.length_b   1.000
_cell.length_c   1.000
_cell.angle_alpha   90.00
_cell.angle_beta   90.00
_cell.angle_gamma   90.00
#
_symmetry.space_group_name_H-M   'P 1'
#
loop_
_entity.id
_entity.type
_entity.pdbx_description
1 polymer ?
#
loop_
_entity_poly.entity_id
_entity_poly.type
_entity_poly.pdbx_seq_one_letter_code
_entity_poly.pdbx_strand_id
1 'polypeptide(L)'
;MNFVQHSSRLGWKKNKRGKPIIIDPGLYSANKSEIWWVIKQRSLPTAFKLYTGSAWTILSRSFAEYAIVGWDNLPRTLLLYYTNFVSSPEGYFQTLICNSEEFKNKTLNHDLHYITWDNPPKQHPRSLGLKDYRRMILSNRPFARKFKKNDLVLNKIDRELLKRGRRQFAMGGWCLEDEGKEYKCSDLKEEKYGVLRPGTGSRRLRILLTKLVSNQNLSKRVCR
;
A
#
# COMPACT_ATOMS: atom_id res chain seq x y z
N MET A 1 5.43 9.10 10.20
CA MET A 1 5.78 7.66 10.09
C MET A 1 5.22 7.13 8.78
N ASN A 2 5.96 6.29 8.07
CA ASN A 2 5.57 5.71 6.78
C ASN A 2 5.38 4.20 6.92
N PHE A 3 4.43 3.61 6.22
CA PHE A 3 4.24 2.15 6.13
C PHE A 3 4.57 1.72 4.70
N VAL A 4 5.81 1.28 4.54
CA VAL A 4 6.38 0.91 3.25
C VAL A 4 7.03 -0.44 3.44
N GLN A 5 6.37 -1.51 2.96
CA GLN A 5 7.02 -2.81 2.93
C GLN A 5 8.22 -2.75 1.99
N HIS A 6 9.39 -3.19 2.46
CA HIS A 6 10.64 -3.11 1.72
C HIS A 6 11.57 -4.30 2.00
N SER A 7 12.40 -4.63 1.02
CA SER A 7 13.46 -5.63 1.11
C SER A 7 14.57 -5.27 0.12
N SER A 8 15.82 -5.29 0.60
CA SER A 8 17.01 -5.18 -0.24
C SER A 8 17.43 -6.50 -0.89
N ARG A 9 16.78 -7.61 -0.51
CA ARG A 9 17.02 -8.93 -1.12
C ARG A 9 16.24 -9.04 -2.43
N LEU A 10 16.84 -8.60 -3.52
CA LEU A 10 16.20 -8.56 -4.83
C LEU A 10 15.93 -9.96 -5.42
N GLY A 11 16.80 -10.94 -5.15
CA GLY A 11 16.70 -12.28 -5.74
C GLY A 11 16.63 -12.22 -7.28
N TRP A 12 15.67 -12.95 -7.85
CA TRP A 12 15.43 -12.96 -9.31
C TRP A 12 15.10 -11.57 -9.89
N LYS A 13 14.55 -10.65 -9.08
CA LYS A 13 14.20 -9.28 -9.54
C LYS A 13 15.43 -8.49 -9.98
N LYS A 14 16.62 -8.83 -9.48
CA LYS A 14 17.88 -8.22 -9.95
C LYS A 14 18.04 -8.36 -11.47
N ASN A 15 17.89 -9.59 -11.96
CA ASN A 15 18.12 -9.93 -13.36
C ASN A 15 16.87 -9.72 -14.24
N LYS A 16 15.67 -9.63 -13.64
CA LYS A 16 14.41 -9.46 -14.38
C LYS A 16 13.82 -8.05 -14.33
N ARG A 17 14.27 -7.17 -13.42
CA ARG A 17 13.73 -5.81 -13.26
C ARG A 17 14.79 -4.73 -13.14
N GLY A 18 15.86 -4.98 -12.37
CA GLY A 18 16.92 -3.97 -12.15
C GLY A 18 17.84 -3.76 -13.36
N LYS A 19 18.41 -4.86 -13.87
CA LYS A 19 19.35 -4.82 -15.00
C LYS A 19 18.71 -4.65 -16.39
N PRO A 20 17.55 -5.25 -16.69
CA PRO A 20 17.02 -5.15 -18.04
C PRO A 20 16.63 -3.73 -18.44
N ILE A 21 16.69 -3.47 -19.75
CA ILE A 21 16.09 -2.31 -20.38
C ILE A 21 14.84 -2.79 -21.13
N ILE A 22 13.73 -2.10 -20.94
CA ILE A 22 12.44 -2.47 -21.54
C ILE A 22 11.93 -1.38 -22.48
N ILE A 23 11.16 -1.77 -23.49
CA ILE A 23 10.28 -0.86 -24.23
C ILE A 23 8.86 -1.29 -23.89
N ASP A 24 8.04 -0.36 -23.41
CA ASP A 24 6.65 -0.62 -23.03
C ASP A 24 5.71 0.03 -24.05
N PRO A 25 5.16 -0.74 -25.00
CA PRO A 25 4.18 -0.25 -25.97
C PRO A 25 2.96 0.39 -25.32
N GLY A 26 2.62 0.01 -24.09
CA GLY A 26 1.52 0.60 -23.33
C GLY A 26 1.71 2.08 -22.99
N LEU A 27 2.92 2.64 -23.15
CA LEU A 27 3.20 4.06 -22.90
C LEU A 27 3.00 4.96 -24.14
N TYR A 28 3.02 4.41 -25.35
CA TYR A 28 3.01 5.21 -26.59
C TYR A 28 2.08 4.68 -27.68
N SER A 29 1.55 3.46 -27.57
CA SER A 29 0.65 2.84 -28.55
C SER A 29 -0.77 2.71 -27.97
N ALA A 30 -1.79 3.02 -28.77
CA ALA A 30 -3.18 2.74 -28.44
C ALA A 30 -3.46 1.22 -28.38
N ASN A 31 -2.81 0.46 -29.25
CA ASN A 31 -2.86 -1.00 -29.24
C ASN A 31 -1.78 -1.54 -28.31
N LYS A 32 -2.20 -1.92 -27.10
CA LYS A 32 -1.31 -2.43 -26.06
C LYS A 32 -0.84 -3.84 -26.41
N SER A 33 0.45 -4.09 -26.22
CA SER A 33 1.09 -5.40 -26.36
C SER A 33 2.02 -5.65 -25.18
N GLU A 34 2.59 -6.86 -25.11
CA GLU A 34 3.57 -7.21 -24.07
C GLU A 34 4.81 -6.32 -24.13
N ILE A 35 5.53 -6.20 -23.00
CA ILE A 35 6.78 -5.44 -22.94
C ILE A 35 7.88 -6.12 -23.75
N TRP A 36 8.72 -5.31 -24.40
CA TRP A 36 9.83 -5.80 -25.20
C TRP A 36 11.12 -5.68 -24.40
N TRP A 37 11.90 -6.75 -24.39
CA TRP A 37 13.18 -6.79 -23.69
C TRP A 37 14.30 -6.44 -24.64
N VAL A 38 15.04 -5.39 -24.33
CA VAL A 38 16.25 -5.03 -25.09
C VAL A 38 17.35 -6.04 -24.76
N ILE A 39 18.13 -6.42 -25.78
CA ILE A 39 19.20 -7.43 -25.67
C ILE A 39 20.27 -6.99 -24.66
N LYS A 40 20.69 -5.72 -24.71
CA LYS A 40 21.68 -5.16 -23.80
C LYS A 40 21.04 -4.79 -22.45
N GLN A 41 21.72 -5.16 -21.37
CA GLN A 41 21.32 -4.83 -20.00
C GLN A 41 22.23 -3.74 -19.42
N ARG A 42 21.68 -2.94 -18.50
CA ARG A 42 22.45 -2.00 -17.68
C ARG A 42 23.06 -2.68 -16.46
N SER A 43 24.12 -2.09 -15.92
CA SER A 43 24.61 -2.40 -14.58
C SER A 43 23.60 -1.94 -13.51
N LEU A 44 23.73 -2.47 -12.30
CA LEU A 44 22.97 -1.93 -11.17
C LEU A 44 23.57 -0.57 -10.76
N PRO A 45 22.74 0.35 -10.25
CA PRO A 45 23.22 1.64 -9.76
C PRO A 45 24.20 1.44 -8.59
N THR A 46 25.24 2.27 -8.55
CA THR A 46 26.21 2.32 -7.45
C THR A 46 25.92 3.47 -6.47
N ALA A 47 25.24 4.52 -6.94
CA ALA A 47 24.90 5.70 -6.13
C ALA A 47 23.79 5.45 -5.09
N PHE A 48 23.00 4.39 -5.25
CA PHE A 48 21.93 4.03 -4.32
C PHE A 48 21.66 2.53 -4.34
N LYS A 49 21.12 2.02 -3.24
CA LYS A 49 20.77 0.61 -3.08
C LYS A 49 19.30 0.37 -3.43
N LEU A 50 19.03 -0.59 -4.31
CA LEU A 50 17.66 -0.93 -4.70
C LEU A 50 16.92 -1.68 -3.59
N TYR A 51 15.66 -1.31 -3.39
CA TYR A 51 14.70 -2.01 -2.56
C TYR A 51 13.46 -2.37 -3.37
N THR A 52 12.77 -3.44 -2.96
CA THR A 52 11.45 -3.80 -3.51
C THR A 52 10.48 -4.17 -2.42
N GLY A 53 9.17 -4.10 -2.70
CA GLY A 53 8.13 -4.51 -1.75
C GLY A 53 6.74 -4.43 -2.35
N SER A 54 5.75 -4.11 -1.51
CA SER A 54 4.36 -3.94 -1.91
C SER A 54 4.19 -2.65 -2.71
N ALA A 55 3.40 -2.68 -3.78
CA ALA A 55 2.96 -1.47 -4.47
C ALA A 55 2.04 -0.60 -3.58
N TRP A 56 1.47 -1.17 -2.51
CA TRP A 56 0.66 -0.45 -1.55
C TRP A 56 1.55 0.16 -0.47
N THR A 57 1.43 1.46 -0.30
CA THR A 57 2.20 2.23 0.68
C THR A 57 1.30 3.23 1.37
N ILE A 58 1.68 3.60 2.59
CA ILE A 58 1.07 4.73 3.30
C ILE A 58 2.20 5.67 3.65
N LEU A 59 2.14 6.87 3.09
CA LEU A 59 3.20 7.85 3.16
C LEU A 59 2.74 9.01 4.07
N SER A 60 3.65 9.48 4.91
CA SER A 60 3.49 10.74 5.61
C SER A 60 3.57 11.90 4.62
N ARG A 61 2.85 13.00 4.91
CA ARG A 61 2.84 14.21 4.08
C ARG A 61 4.26 14.70 3.78
N SER A 62 5.11 14.81 4.80
CA SER A 62 6.50 15.25 4.66
C SER A 62 7.31 14.39 3.69
N PHE A 63 7.12 13.06 3.70
CA PHE A 63 7.83 12.18 2.77
C PHE A 63 7.26 12.26 1.35
N ALA A 64 5.94 12.43 1.21
CA ALA A 64 5.32 12.66 -0.09
C ALA A 64 5.80 13.99 -0.72
N GLU A 65 5.92 15.05 0.08
CA GLU A 65 6.49 16.33 -0.35
C GLU A 65 7.95 16.16 -0.79
N TYR A 66 8.78 15.47 0.01
CA TYR A 66 10.16 15.16 -0.38
C TYR A 66 10.25 14.36 -1.68
N ALA A 67 9.33 13.42 -1.93
CA ALA A 67 9.31 12.63 -3.16
C ALA A 67 8.98 13.46 -4.42
N ILE A 68 8.34 14.62 -4.26
CA ILE A 68 7.92 15.49 -5.36
C ILE A 68 8.89 16.66 -5.53
N VAL A 69 9.21 17.38 -4.45
CA VAL A 69 9.98 18.63 -4.45
C VAL A 69 11.28 18.52 -3.65
N GLY A 70 11.79 17.31 -3.44
CA GLY A 70 13.05 17.09 -2.73
C GLY A 70 14.19 17.92 -3.32
N TRP A 71 14.89 18.62 -2.43
CA TRP A 71 15.96 19.57 -2.78
C TRP A 71 17.22 18.85 -3.29
N ASP A 72 17.49 17.64 -2.81
CA ASP A 72 18.61 16.82 -3.29
C ASP A 72 18.29 16.11 -4.62
N ASN A 73 19.31 15.47 -5.20
CA ASN A 73 19.19 14.81 -6.49
C ASN A 73 18.57 13.40 -6.40
N LEU A 74 18.33 12.84 -5.20
CA LEU A 74 17.94 11.43 -5.05
C LEU A 74 16.56 11.14 -5.66
N PRO A 75 15.46 11.88 -5.34
CA PRO A 75 14.16 11.67 -5.98
C PRO A 75 14.23 11.75 -7.51
N ARG A 76 14.92 12.78 -8.04
CA ARG A 76 15.09 12.99 -9.49
C ARG A 76 15.87 11.85 -10.15
N THR A 77 16.97 11.41 -9.55
CA THR A 77 17.78 10.29 -10.04
C THR A 77 16.99 8.98 -10.03
N LEU A 78 16.21 8.74 -8.98
CA LEU A 78 15.38 7.54 -8.88
C LEU A 78 14.24 7.57 -9.89
N LEU A 79 13.60 8.71 -10.13
CA LEU A 79 12.56 8.84 -11.16
C LEU A 79 13.13 8.43 -12.53
N LEU A 80 14.29 8.96 -12.92
CA LEU A 80 14.98 8.58 -14.15
C LEU A 80 15.24 7.07 -14.21
N TYR A 81 15.78 6.46 -13.16
CA TYR A 81 16.04 5.02 -13.12
C TYR A 81 14.75 4.18 -13.25
N TYR A 82 13.71 4.56 -12.51
CA TYR A 82 12.43 3.83 -12.42
C TYR A 82 11.48 4.11 -13.60
N THR A 83 11.78 5.04 -14.50
CA THR A 83 11.09 5.13 -15.81
C THR A 83 11.24 3.85 -16.62
N ASN A 84 12.33 3.11 -16.41
CA ASN A 84 12.64 1.87 -17.12
C ASN A 84 12.87 0.72 -16.14
N PHE A 85 11.84 0.39 -15.35
CA PHE A 85 11.88 -0.69 -14.37
C PHE A 85 10.52 -1.38 -14.33
N VAL A 86 10.47 -2.70 -14.55
CA VAL A 86 9.18 -3.40 -14.54
C VAL A 86 8.54 -3.33 -13.15
N SER A 87 7.27 -2.88 -13.11
CA SER A 87 6.52 -2.67 -11.87
C SER A 87 7.16 -1.64 -10.94
N SER A 88 7.52 -0.46 -11.45
CA SER A 88 8.14 0.65 -10.70
C SER A 88 7.49 0.97 -9.34
N PRO A 89 6.16 0.94 -9.16
CA PRO A 89 5.53 1.19 -7.86
C PRO A 89 5.95 0.20 -6.75
N GLU A 90 6.44 -0.99 -7.12
CA GLU A 90 6.96 -1.99 -6.18
C GLU A 90 8.43 -1.76 -5.79
N GLY A 91 9.07 -0.67 -6.25
CA GLY A 91 10.46 -0.36 -5.91
C GLY A 91 10.77 1.12 -5.66
N TYR A 92 10.08 2.06 -6.30
CA TYR A 92 10.41 3.49 -6.22
C TYR A 92 10.39 4.01 -4.78
N PHE A 93 9.25 3.90 -4.09
CA PHE A 93 9.11 4.44 -2.74
C PHE A 93 9.99 3.72 -1.71
N GLN A 94 10.18 2.42 -1.89
CA GLN A 94 11.06 1.60 -1.05
C GLN A 94 12.51 2.06 -1.18
N THR A 95 12.97 2.25 -2.41
CA THR A 95 14.34 2.71 -2.68
C THR A 95 14.52 4.14 -2.21
N LEU A 96 13.58 5.04 -2.49
CA LEU A 96 13.66 6.44 -2.10
C LEU A 96 13.73 6.59 -0.57
N ILE A 97 12.81 5.95 0.16
CA ILE A 97 12.75 6.11 1.61
C ILE A 97 13.97 5.49 2.30
N CYS A 98 14.49 4.37 1.77
CA CYS A 98 15.61 3.66 2.39
C CYS A 98 16.99 4.26 2.07
N ASN A 99 17.11 5.06 1.01
CA ASN A 99 18.35 5.78 0.70
C ASN A 99 18.31 7.25 1.16
N SER A 100 17.24 7.69 1.82
CA SER A 100 17.14 9.03 2.39
C SER A 100 17.48 9.02 3.87
N GLU A 101 18.51 9.76 4.27
CA GLU A 101 18.96 9.87 5.67
C GLU A 101 17.86 10.38 6.60
N GLU A 102 17.04 11.33 6.13
CA GLU A 102 15.97 11.93 6.92
C GLU A 102 14.80 10.96 7.18
N PHE A 103 14.52 10.06 6.22
CA PHE A 103 13.31 9.23 6.24
C PHE A 103 13.56 7.74 6.51
N LYS A 104 14.79 7.23 6.35
CA LYS A 104 15.11 5.80 6.53
C LYS A 104 14.70 5.24 7.90
N ASN A 105 14.77 6.06 8.95
CA ASN A 105 14.38 5.70 10.31
C ASN A 105 12.91 5.99 10.65
N LYS A 106 12.17 6.66 9.74
CA LYS A 106 10.75 7.02 9.88
C LYS A 106 9.84 6.08 9.09
N THR A 107 10.27 4.85 8.86
CA THR A 107 9.56 3.84 8.07
C THR A 107 9.33 2.55 8.84
N LEU A 108 8.20 1.91 8.58
CA LEU A 108 7.84 0.59 9.10
C LEU A 108 7.70 -0.37 7.92
N ASN A 109 8.43 -1.49 7.97
CA ASN A 109 8.36 -2.55 6.96
C ASN A 109 7.03 -3.34 7.05
N HIS A 110 5.93 -2.73 6.62
CA HIS A 110 4.60 -3.29 6.56
C HIS A 110 3.73 -2.42 5.63
N ASP A 111 2.77 -2.99 4.89
CA ASP A 111 1.92 -2.25 3.94
C ASP A 111 0.46 -2.04 4.42
N LEU A 112 0.12 -2.59 5.59
CA LEU A 112 -1.22 -2.58 6.20
C LEU A 112 -2.31 -3.31 5.40
N HIS A 113 -1.96 -4.11 4.39
CA HIS A 113 -2.93 -4.83 3.56
C HIS A 113 -2.98 -6.33 3.88
N TYR A 114 -4.18 -6.88 4.04
CA TYR A 114 -4.39 -8.32 4.01
C TYR A 114 -4.45 -8.77 2.54
N ILE A 115 -3.44 -9.51 2.12
CA ILE A 115 -3.31 -10.02 0.76
C ILE A 115 -3.00 -11.51 0.84
N THR A 116 -3.72 -12.31 0.06
CA THR A 116 -3.43 -13.75 -0.09
C THR A 116 -2.90 -14.04 -1.48
N TRP A 117 -1.85 -14.85 -1.55
CA TRP A 117 -1.23 -15.31 -2.78
C TRP A 117 -1.44 -16.81 -2.94
N ASP A 118 -1.46 -17.27 -4.19
CA ASP A 118 -1.29 -18.68 -4.50
C ASP A 118 0.14 -19.14 -4.14
N ASN A 119 0.35 -20.44 -4.00
CA ASN A 119 1.69 -21.03 -3.83
C ASN A 119 1.95 -22.01 -4.99
N PRO A 120 2.86 -21.72 -5.93
CA PRO A 120 3.69 -20.50 -6.02
C PRO A 120 2.87 -19.24 -6.37
N PRO A 121 3.36 -18.03 -6.03
CA PRO A 121 2.65 -16.78 -6.28
C PRO A 121 2.53 -16.51 -7.79
N LYS A 122 1.31 -16.20 -8.24
CA LYS A 122 1.00 -15.71 -9.59
C LYS A 122 1.27 -14.20 -9.71
N GLN A 123 1.09 -13.64 -10.91
CA GLN A 123 1.25 -12.19 -11.17
C GLN A 123 0.31 -11.31 -10.32
N HIS A 124 -0.88 -11.81 -10.01
CA HIS A 124 -1.87 -11.08 -9.21
C HIS A 124 -2.29 -11.89 -8.00
N PRO A 125 -2.61 -11.24 -6.86
CA PRO A 125 -3.07 -11.94 -5.68
C PRO A 125 -4.43 -12.61 -5.94
N ARG A 126 -4.73 -13.65 -5.16
CA ARG A 126 -6.00 -14.36 -5.19
C ARG A 126 -7.13 -13.41 -4.78
N SER A 127 -8.33 -13.65 -5.31
CA SER A 127 -9.52 -12.95 -4.85
C SER A 127 -10.00 -13.51 -3.51
N LEU A 128 -10.26 -12.63 -2.56
CA LEU A 128 -10.81 -12.91 -1.24
C LEU A 128 -12.31 -13.15 -1.32
N GLY A 129 -12.80 -14.12 -0.53
CA GLY A 129 -14.22 -14.42 -0.38
C GLY A 129 -14.61 -14.71 1.06
N LEU A 130 -15.80 -15.28 1.28
CA LEU A 130 -16.33 -15.56 2.63
C LEU A 130 -15.40 -16.42 3.50
N LYS A 131 -14.71 -17.39 2.89
CA LYS A 131 -13.73 -18.27 3.59
C LYS A 131 -12.56 -17.49 4.19
N ASP A 132 -12.22 -16.34 3.62
CA ASP A 132 -11.10 -15.49 4.07
C ASP A 132 -11.50 -14.50 5.15
N TYR A 133 -12.81 -14.25 5.32
CA TYR A 133 -13.33 -13.17 6.17
C TYR A 133 -12.77 -13.23 7.59
N ARG A 134 -12.84 -14.39 8.25
CA ARG A 134 -12.34 -14.54 9.62
C ARG A 134 -10.84 -14.21 9.73
N ARG A 135 -10.03 -14.72 8.80
CA ARG A 135 -8.57 -14.47 8.78
C ARG A 135 -8.25 -13.00 8.50
N MET A 136 -9.02 -12.36 7.62
CA MET A 136 -8.92 -10.93 7.34
C MET A 136 -9.14 -10.10 8.61
N ILE A 137 -10.20 -10.37 9.37
CA ILE A 137 -10.48 -9.63 10.63
C ILE A 137 -9.39 -9.88 11.67
N LEU A 138 -9.00 -11.14 11.88
CA LEU A 138 -7.98 -11.52 12.86
C LEU A 138 -6.59 -10.96 12.53
N SER A 139 -6.34 -10.59 11.27
CA SER A 139 -5.07 -9.96 10.89
C SER A 139 -4.87 -8.55 11.45
N ASN A 140 -5.92 -7.93 12.00
CA ASN A 140 -5.95 -6.55 12.49
C ASN A 140 -5.59 -5.48 11.45
N ARG A 141 -5.46 -5.86 10.17
CA ARG A 141 -5.12 -4.95 9.08
C ARG A 141 -6.33 -4.10 8.69
N PRO A 142 -6.16 -2.79 8.47
CA PRO A 142 -7.25 -1.90 8.08
C PRO A 142 -7.70 -2.10 6.63
N PHE A 143 -6.82 -2.61 5.76
CA PHE A 143 -7.11 -2.81 4.33
C PHE A 143 -6.99 -4.27 3.92
N ALA A 144 -7.70 -4.65 2.87
CA ALA A 144 -7.63 -5.99 2.28
C ALA A 144 -7.84 -5.93 0.77
N ARG A 145 -7.19 -6.85 0.03
CA ARG A 145 -7.40 -7.01 -1.41
C ARG A 145 -7.07 -8.43 -1.88
N LYS A 146 -7.58 -8.88 -3.02
CA LYS A 146 -8.54 -8.23 -3.93
C LYS A 146 -9.91 -8.88 -3.80
N PHE A 147 -10.99 -8.15 -4.09
CA PHE A 147 -12.34 -8.70 -4.07
C PHE A 147 -12.85 -8.81 -5.50
N LYS A 148 -13.62 -9.87 -5.80
CA LYS A 148 -14.39 -9.92 -7.05
C LYS A 148 -15.55 -8.93 -6.96
N LYS A 149 -15.94 -8.37 -8.10
CA LYS A 149 -17.15 -7.55 -8.19
C LYS A 149 -18.35 -8.38 -7.70
N ASN A 150 -19.18 -7.79 -6.85
CA ASN A 150 -20.39 -8.41 -6.28
C ASN A 150 -20.15 -9.69 -5.46
N ASP A 151 -18.93 -9.92 -4.94
CA ASP A 151 -18.68 -11.04 -4.04
C ASP A 151 -19.47 -10.90 -2.73
N LEU A 152 -20.05 -11.99 -2.23
CA LEU A 152 -20.86 -12.01 -1.00
C LEU A 152 -20.09 -11.53 0.24
N VAL A 153 -18.76 -11.64 0.25
CA VAL A 153 -17.95 -11.12 1.35
C VAL A 153 -18.07 -9.60 1.48
N LEU A 154 -18.31 -8.87 0.40
CA LEU A 154 -18.49 -7.42 0.42
C LEU A 154 -19.76 -7.05 1.20
N ASN A 155 -20.86 -7.78 0.97
CA ASN A 155 -22.10 -7.59 1.74
C ASN A 155 -21.88 -7.89 3.23
N LYS A 156 -21.08 -8.92 3.55
CA LYS A 156 -20.73 -9.26 4.93
C LYS A 156 -19.90 -8.16 5.59
N ILE A 157 -18.92 -7.59 4.88
CA ILE A 157 -18.12 -6.44 5.33
C ILE A 157 -19.01 -5.22 5.59
N ASP A 158 -19.89 -4.88 4.64
CA ASP A 158 -20.79 -3.74 4.74
C ASP A 158 -21.70 -3.86 5.97
N ARG A 159 -22.28 -5.03 6.18
CA ARG A 159 -23.18 -5.29 7.31
C ARG A 159 -22.46 -5.34 8.66
N GLU A 160 -21.35 -6.07 8.75
CA GLU A 160 -20.75 -6.41 10.05
C GLU A 160 -19.62 -5.46 10.48
N LEU A 161 -18.91 -4.84 9.54
CA LEU A 161 -17.80 -3.93 9.86
C LEU A 161 -18.19 -2.47 9.67
N LEU A 162 -18.80 -2.15 8.52
CA LEU A 162 -19.14 -0.77 8.17
C LEU A 162 -20.54 -0.36 8.67
N LYS A 163 -21.33 -1.34 9.12
CA LYS A 163 -22.70 -1.17 9.63
C LYS A 163 -23.57 -0.34 8.68
N ARG A 164 -23.52 -0.64 7.38
CA ARG A 164 -24.26 0.08 6.33
C ARG A 164 -25.16 -0.82 5.51
N GLY A 165 -26.32 -0.30 5.12
CA GLY A 165 -27.24 -0.92 4.19
C GLY A 165 -26.89 -0.65 2.72
N ARG A 166 -27.71 -1.22 1.82
CA ARG A 166 -27.55 -1.03 0.38
C ARG A 166 -27.73 0.46 0.03
N ARG A 167 -26.80 1.00 -0.77
CA ARG A 167 -26.78 2.43 -1.18
C ARG A 167 -26.67 3.42 -0.02
N GLN A 168 -26.25 2.97 1.16
CA GLN A 168 -25.98 3.84 2.31
C GLN A 168 -24.47 4.01 2.51
N PHE A 169 -24.10 5.14 3.11
CA PHE A 169 -22.75 5.40 3.57
C PHE A 169 -22.43 4.61 4.84
N ALA A 170 -21.13 4.37 5.09
CA ALA A 170 -20.69 3.82 6.36
C ALA A 170 -20.94 4.83 7.49
N MET A 171 -21.46 4.36 8.62
CA MET A 171 -21.64 5.20 9.79
C MET A 171 -20.28 5.58 10.38
N GLY A 172 -20.11 6.86 10.72
CA GLY A 172 -18.84 7.41 11.21
C GLY A 172 -19.06 8.70 11.98
N GLY A 173 -18.00 9.35 12.47
CA GLY A 173 -18.13 10.60 13.24
C GLY A 173 -18.69 11.78 12.45
N TRP A 174 -18.75 11.66 11.12
CA TRP A 174 -19.43 12.58 10.20
C TRP A 174 -20.96 12.36 10.13
N CYS A 175 -21.47 11.29 10.74
CA CYS A 175 -22.88 10.90 10.73
C CYS A 175 -23.37 10.79 12.19
N LEU A 176 -24.11 11.79 12.68
CA LEU A 176 -24.66 11.71 14.05
C LEU A 176 -25.84 10.75 14.11
N GLU A 177 -25.92 10.02 15.21
CA GLU A 177 -27.12 9.30 15.62
C GLU A 177 -28.16 10.35 16.04
N ASP A 178 -29.24 10.50 15.27
CA ASP A 178 -30.46 11.08 15.82
C ASP A 178 -31.14 9.99 16.64
N GLU A 179 -31.14 10.15 17.96
CA GLU A 179 -31.79 9.24 18.89
C GLU A 179 -33.28 9.11 18.52
N GLY A 180 -33.66 7.95 17.99
CA GLY A 180 -35.07 7.55 17.83
C GLY A 180 -35.67 7.61 16.42
N LYS A 181 -34.94 7.94 15.36
CA LYS A 181 -35.45 7.83 13.96
C LYS A 181 -34.54 6.97 13.07
N GLU A 182 -35.16 6.35 12.07
CA GLU A 182 -34.52 5.63 10.97
C GLU A 182 -33.16 6.26 10.62
N TYR A 183 -32.07 5.49 10.67
CA TYR A 183 -30.68 5.92 10.47
C TYR A 183 -30.49 6.65 9.12
N LYS A 184 -30.83 7.93 9.07
CA LYS A 184 -30.66 8.79 7.91
C LYS A 184 -29.49 9.69 8.19
N CYS A 185 -28.42 9.47 7.43
CA CYS A 185 -27.32 10.40 7.31
C CYS A 185 -27.76 11.55 6.38
N SER A 186 -28.81 12.28 6.78
CA SER A 186 -29.46 13.28 5.94
C SER A 186 -28.61 14.53 5.76
N ASP A 187 -27.86 14.92 6.81
CA ASP A 187 -27.08 16.16 6.80
C ASP A 187 -25.61 15.90 7.13
N LEU A 188 -24.73 16.27 6.19
CA LEU A 188 -23.30 16.46 6.43
C LEU A 188 -23.14 17.73 7.28
N LYS A 189 -22.84 17.59 8.57
CA LYS A 189 -22.53 18.75 9.41
C LYS A 189 -21.12 19.23 9.09
N GLU A 190 -21.03 20.35 8.37
CA GLU A 190 -19.75 20.92 7.95
C GLU A 190 -18.77 21.15 9.12
N GLU A 191 -19.31 21.48 10.30
CA GLU A 191 -18.54 21.73 11.52
C GLU A 191 -17.88 20.46 12.12
N LYS A 192 -18.18 19.26 11.60
CA LYS A 192 -17.64 17.98 12.12
C LYS A 192 -16.75 17.24 11.13
N TYR A 193 -16.28 17.90 10.07
CA TYR A 193 -15.27 17.33 9.19
C TYR A 193 -14.01 16.96 10.00
N GLY A 194 -13.71 15.66 10.06
CA GLY A 194 -12.53 15.15 10.77
C GLY A 194 -12.76 14.68 12.21
N VAL A 195 -13.97 14.75 12.75
CA VAL A 195 -14.26 14.13 14.06
C VAL A 195 -14.22 12.61 13.93
N LEU A 196 -13.18 11.98 14.49
CA LEU A 196 -13.01 10.53 14.49
C LEU A 196 -13.51 9.95 15.82
N ARG A 197 -14.52 9.07 15.76
CA ARG A 197 -14.96 8.27 16.91
C ARG A 197 -14.32 6.87 16.87
N PRO A 198 -13.49 6.49 17.86
CA PRO A 198 -12.82 5.19 17.87
C PRO A 198 -13.83 4.01 17.98
N GLY A 199 -14.01 3.28 16.88
CA GLY A 199 -14.82 2.04 16.85
C GLY A 199 -14.01 0.76 17.09
N THR A 200 -14.62 -0.41 16.89
CA THR A 200 -13.92 -1.72 17.00
C THR A 200 -12.75 -1.84 16.02
N GLY A 201 -12.86 -1.24 14.83
CA GLY A 201 -11.78 -1.15 13.85
C GLY A 201 -10.56 -0.39 14.37
N SER A 202 -10.78 0.72 15.09
CA SER A 202 -9.68 1.50 15.70
C SER A 202 -8.92 0.68 16.75
N ARG A 203 -9.62 -0.16 17.53
CA ARG A 203 -9.01 -1.06 18.52
C ARG A 203 -8.11 -2.10 17.85
N ARG A 204 -8.58 -2.72 16.75
CA ARG A 204 -7.78 -3.65 15.94
C ARG A 204 -6.55 -2.98 15.37
N LEU A 205 -6.71 -1.80 14.77
CA LEU A 205 -5.59 -1.03 14.23
C LEU A 205 -4.58 -0.68 15.32
N ARG A 206 -5.03 -0.23 16.50
CA ARG A 206 -4.15 0.06 17.64
C ARG A 206 -3.33 -1.18 18.03
N ILE A 207 -3.95 -2.35 18.16
CA ILE A 207 -3.24 -3.60 18.45
C ILE A 207 -2.14 -3.87 17.41
N LEU A 208 -2.46 -3.72 16.13
CA LEU A 208 -1.48 -3.88 15.05
C LEU A 208 -0.34 -2.86 15.20
N LEU A 209 -0.64 -1.58 15.36
CA LEU A 209 0.36 -0.51 15.45
C LEU A 209 1.27 -0.68 16.68
N THR A 210 0.71 -0.99 17.86
CA THR A 210 1.51 -1.28 19.06
C THR A 210 2.47 -2.44 18.83
N LYS A 211 2.02 -3.49 18.12
CA LYS A 211 2.90 -4.60 17.75
C LYS A 211 3.99 -4.19 16.74
N LEU A 212 3.66 -3.34 15.77
CA LEU A 212 4.61 -2.89 14.74
C LEU A 212 5.70 -1.97 15.31
N VAL A 213 5.36 -1.13 16.29
CA VAL A 213 6.24 -0.12 16.88
C VAL A 213 7.01 -0.63 18.09
N SER A 214 6.78 -1.86 18.58
CA SER A 214 7.55 -2.37 19.71
C SER A 214 9.05 -2.47 19.40
N ASN A 215 9.92 -2.16 20.37
CA ASN A 215 11.38 -2.05 20.19
C ASN A 215 12.03 -3.30 19.57
N GLN A 216 11.54 -4.49 19.93
CA GLN A 216 11.99 -5.77 19.35
C GLN A 216 11.71 -5.89 17.83
N ASN A 217 10.69 -5.18 17.34
CA ASN A 217 10.28 -5.18 15.94
C ASN A 217 10.90 -4.04 15.14
N LEU A 218 11.11 -2.86 15.74
CA LEU A 218 11.69 -1.69 15.07
C LEU A 218 13.08 -1.99 14.49
N SER A 219 13.98 -2.55 15.28
CA SER A 219 15.36 -2.83 14.83
C SER A 219 15.40 -3.74 13.60
N LYS A 220 14.43 -4.66 13.45
CA LYS A 220 14.34 -5.62 12.34
C LYS A 220 13.61 -5.07 11.10
N ARG A 221 12.95 -3.91 11.20
CA ARG A 221 12.01 -3.39 10.20
C ARG A 221 12.40 -2.02 9.63
N VAL A 222 13.55 -1.49 10.02
CA VAL A 222 14.18 -0.32 9.40
C VAL A 222 14.95 -0.77 8.15
N CYS A 223 15.15 0.14 7.21
CA CYS A 223 15.91 -0.08 6.00
C CYS A 223 17.34 -0.59 6.31
N ARG A 224 17.66 -1.78 5.80
CA ARG A 224 18.98 -2.44 5.91
C ARG A 224 19.52 -2.84 4.55
#